data_AF-A0A4Q7DYN6-F1
#
_entry.id   AF-A0A4Q7DYN6-F1
#
_cell.length_a   1.000
_cell.length_b   1.000
_cell.length_c   1.000
_cell.angle_alpha   90.00
_cell.angle_beta   90.00
_cell.angle_gamma   90.00
#
_symmetry.space_group_name_H-M   'P 1'
#
loop_
_entity.id
_entity.type
_entity.pdbx_description
1 polymer ?
#
loop_
_entity_poly.entity_id
_entity_poly.type
_entity_poly.pdbx_seq_one_letter_code
_entity_poly.pdbx_strand_id
1 'polypeptide(L)'
;MRSNQLNQALIKIVGLGWAAFAIAAIAIRVVLAAPDVVLLVDRSYCEPSDWAVVADTYQDLYQQDQRGQINLESVILFSDLGEEVSEPLSPEAFRNLNTYGQLSPGRQNELTAQYPDARLLQCP
;
A
#
# COMPACT_ATOMS: atom_id res chain seq x y z
N MET A 1 -34.66 20.60 46.21
CA MET A 1 -33.82 20.85 45.01
C MET A 1 -32.59 19.96 45.09
N ARG A 2 -32.47 18.83 44.36
CA ARG A 2 -31.16 18.14 44.19
C ARG A 2 -31.09 16.89 43.30
N SER A 3 -32.19 16.35 42.77
CA SER A 3 -32.11 15.13 41.92
C SER A 3 -31.76 15.44 40.46
N ASN A 4 -32.42 16.43 39.83
CA ASN A 4 -32.21 16.74 38.41
C ASN A 4 -30.79 17.24 38.10
N GLN A 5 -30.16 18.03 38.98
CA GLN A 5 -28.80 18.54 38.75
C GLN A 5 -27.74 17.43 38.87
N LEU A 6 -27.95 16.44 39.75
CA LEU A 6 -27.05 15.30 39.91
C LEU A 6 -27.09 14.39 38.68
N ASN A 7 -28.30 14.11 38.16
CA ASN A 7 -28.48 13.35 36.92
C ASN A 7 -27.87 14.07 35.71
N GLN A 8 -28.02 15.40 35.61
CA GLN A 8 -27.42 16.18 34.54
C GLN A 8 -25.88 16.18 34.60
N ALA A 9 -25.30 16.25 35.79
CA ALA A 9 -23.85 16.17 35.99
C ALA A 9 -23.31 14.76 35.64
N LEU A 10 -24.01 13.71 36.07
CA LEU A 10 -23.68 12.32 35.72
C LEU A 10 -23.71 12.08 34.21
N ILE A 11 -24.77 12.53 33.52
CA ILE A 11 -24.88 12.39 32.06
C ILE A 11 -23.75 13.13 31.35
N LYS A 12 -23.38 14.33 31.82
CA LYS A 12 -22.26 15.09 31.24
C LYS A 12 -20.92 14.37 31.44
N ILE A 13 -20.66 13.84 32.62
CA ILE A 13 -19.40 13.12 32.93
C ILE A 13 -19.31 11.82 32.12
N VAL A 14 -20.39 11.04 32.09
CA VAL A 14 -20.46 9.80 31.31
C VAL A 14 -20.33 10.10 29.81
N GLY A 15 -21.02 11.12 29.32
CA GLY A 15 -20.94 11.56 27.93
C GLY A 15 -19.54 12.04 27.53
N LEU A 16 -18.87 12.81 28.38
CA LEU A 16 -17.48 13.25 28.17
C LEU A 16 -16.51 12.07 28.18
N GLY A 17 -16.71 11.10 29.08
CA GLY A 17 -15.92 9.87 29.12
C GLY A 17 -16.03 9.09 27.81
N TRP A 18 -17.26 8.84 27.34
CA TRP A 18 -17.49 8.16 26.06
C TRP A 18 -16.95 8.94 24.86
N ALA A 19 -17.09 10.28 24.86
CA ALA A 19 -16.52 11.13 23.82
C ALA A 19 -14.99 11.03 23.78
N ALA A 20 -14.32 11.05 24.94
CA ALA A 20 -12.88 10.87 25.02
C ALA A 20 -12.43 9.51 24.49
N PHE A 21 -13.15 8.43 24.84
CA PHE A 21 -12.89 7.09 24.29
C PHE A 21 -13.09 7.02 22.78
N ALA A 22 -14.15 7.64 22.26
CA ALA A 22 -14.41 7.69 20.82
C ALA A 22 -13.31 8.43 20.06
N ILE A 23 -12.86 9.57 20.58
CA ILE A 23 -11.75 10.35 20.00
C ILE A 23 -10.46 9.52 20.01
N ALA A 24 -10.14 8.87 21.12
CA ALA A 24 -8.96 8.01 21.21
C ALA A 24 -9.03 6.86 20.20
N ALA A 25 -10.18 6.20 20.06
CA ALA A 25 -10.37 5.13 19.09
C ALA A 25 -10.19 5.60 17.63
N ILE A 26 -10.68 6.81 17.30
CA ILE A 26 -10.47 7.40 15.97
C ILE A 26 -8.99 7.73 15.76
N ALA A 27 -8.34 8.36 16.74
CA ALA A 27 -6.92 8.71 16.66
C ALA A 27 -6.05 7.46 16.42
N ILE A 28 -6.33 6.37 17.14
CA ILE A 28 -5.62 5.08 16.94
C ILE A 28 -5.79 4.58 15.51
N ARG A 29 -7.01 4.63 14.95
CA ARG A 29 -7.26 4.17 13.57
C ARG A 29 -6.54 5.01 12.52
N VAL A 30 -6.49 6.33 12.71
CA VAL A 30 -5.82 7.23 11.77
C VAL A 30 -4.30 7.06 11.84
N VAL A 31 -3.74 6.92 13.03
CA VAL A 31 -2.29 6.77 13.23
C VAL A 31 -1.79 5.37 12.81
N LEU A 32 -2.63 4.34 12.93
CA LEU A 32 -2.28 2.95 12.56
C LEU A 32 -2.89 2.51 11.22
N ALA A 33 -3.32 3.46 10.38
CA ALA A 33 -3.76 3.12 9.03
C ALA A 33 -2.58 2.52 8.25
N ALA A 34 -2.86 1.46 7.48
CA ALA A 34 -1.86 0.88 6.60
C ALA A 34 -1.48 1.92 5.52
N PRO A 35 -0.19 2.11 5.22
CA PRO A 35 0.24 3.02 4.18
C PRO A 35 -0.15 2.49 2.80
N ASP A 36 -0.66 3.38 1.95
CA ASP A 36 -0.91 3.10 0.53
C ASP A 36 0.42 3.01 -0.22
N VAL A 37 0.57 1.96 -1.04
CA VAL A 37 1.79 1.67 -1.79
C VAL A 37 1.44 1.43 -3.24
N VAL A 38 1.99 2.27 -4.12
CA VAL A 38 2.07 2.01 -5.56
C VAL A 38 3.33 1.22 -5.83
N LEU A 39 3.23 0.19 -6.66
CA LEU A 39 4.37 -0.63 -7.05
C LEU A 39 4.76 -0.34 -8.49
N LEU A 40 5.98 0.16 -8.70
CA LEU A 40 6.57 0.29 -10.03
C LEU A 40 7.38 -0.98 -10.30
N VAL A 41 7.09 -1.69 -11.38
CA VAL A 41 7.76 -2.95 -11.72
C VAL A 41 8.35 -2.82 -13.11
N ASP A 42 9.68 -2.87 -13.17
CA ASP A 42 10.37 -2.97 -14.44
C ASP A 42 10.16 -4.37 -15.04
N ARG A 43 9.50 -4.42 -16.20
CA ARG A 43 9.22 -5.63 -16.98
C ARG A 43 10.17 -5.78 -18.18
N SER A 44 11.26 -5.02 -18.21
CA SER A 44 12.35 -5.21 -19.18
C SER A 44 12.89 -6.63 -19.13
N TYR A 45 13.57 -7.07 -20.20
CA TYR A 45 14.12 -8.42 -20.25
C TYR A 45 14.98 -8.73 -19.02
N CYS A 46 14.71 -9.88 -18.40
CA CYS A 46 15.32 -10.30 -17.16
C CYS A 46 15.46 -11.83 -17.15
N GLU A 47 16.59 -12.33 -16.67
CA GLU A 47 16.81 -13.78 -16.62
C GLU A 47 15.81 -14.44 -15.66
N PRO A 48 15.37 -15.69 -15.93
CA PRO A 48 14.37 -16.35 -15.10
C PRO A 48 14.73 -16.45 -13.61
N SER A 49 16.02 -16.58 -13.28
CA SER A 49 16.50 -16.59 -11.90
C SER A 49 16.33 -15.23 -11.22
N ASP A 50 16.62 -14.15 -11.93
CA ASP A 50 16.54 -12.79 -11.41
C ASP A 50 15.08 -12.34 -11.29
N TRP A 51 14.25 -12.72 -12.26
CA TRP A 51 12.81 -12.50 -12.19
C TRP A 51 12.17 -13.25 -11.03
N ALA A 52 12.65 -14.45 -10.69
CA ALA A 52 12.17 -15.17 -9.53
C ALA A 52 12.40 -14.39 -8.22
N VAL A 53 13.52 -13.67 -8.09
CA VAL A 53 13.81 -12.82 -6.92
C VAL A 53 12.84 -11.63 -6.85
N VAL A 54 12.55 -11.01 -8.00
CA VAL A 54 11.55 -9.94 -8.09
C VAL A 54 10.16 -10.47 -7.72
N ALA A 55 9.78 -11.64 -8.23
CA ALA A 55 8.49 -12.28 -7.91
C ALA A 55 8.37 -12.70 -6.44
N ASP A 56 9.46 -13.14 -5.81
CA ASP A 56 9.49 -13.44 -4.37
C ASP A 56 9.32 -12.15 -3.54
N THR A 57 9.98 -11.06 -3.96
CA THR A 57 9.81 -9.73 -3.33
C THR A 57 8.36 -9.25 -3.46
N TYR A 58 7.75 -9.41 -4.64
CA TYR A 58 6.34 -9.11 -4.86
C TYR A 58 5.43 -9.94 -3.95
N GLN A 59 5.70 -11.24 -3.82
CA GLN A 59 4.94 -12.14 -2.96
C GLN A 59 4.96 -11.67 -1.50
N ASP A 60 6.11 -11.19 -1.00
CA ASP A 60 6.21 -10.67 0.36
C ASP A 60 5.39 -9.38 0.55
N LEU A 61 5.38 -8.48 -0.45
CA LEU A 61 4.55 -7.29 -0.44
C LEU A 61 3.06 -7.65 -0.49
N TYR A 62 2.68 -8.59 -1.34
CA TYR A 62 1.31 -9.10 -1.41
C TYR A 62 0.87 -9.72 -0.06
N GLN A 63 1.74 -10.44 0.64
CA GLN A 63 1.43 -10.96 1.97
C GLN A 63 1.30 -9.84 3.02
N GLN A 64 2.10 -8.77 2.93
CA GLN A 64 1.96 -7.60 3.80
C GLN A 64 0.62 -6.91 3.59
N ASP A 65 0.17 -6.79 2.34
CA ASP A 65 -1.15 -6.28 1.97
C ASP A 65 -2.27 -7.12 2.59
N GLN A 66 -2.22 -8.45 2.42
CA GLN A 66 -3.19 -9.38 3.01
C GLN A 66 -3.24 -9.34 4.54
N ARG A 67 -2.14 -8.95 5.20
CA ARG A 67 -2.06 -8.78 6.66
C ARG A 67 -2.46 -7.37 7.13
N GLY A 68 -2.82 -6.47 6.21
CA GLY A 68 -3.15 -5.07 6.50
C GLY A 68 -1.95 -4.26 6.99
N GLN A 69 -0.73 -4.66 6.64
CA GLN A 69 0.50 -3.94 7.00
C GLN A 69 0.81 -2.83 5.99
N ILE A 70 0.41 -3.02 4.75
CA ILE A 70 0.38 -2.03 3.67
C ILE A 70 -0.96 -2.15 2.95
N ASN A 71 -1.29 -1.20 2.09
CA ASN A 71 -2.36 -1.31 1.11
C ASN A 71 -1.72 -1.20 -0.28
N LEU A 72 -1.65 -2.31 -1.02
CA LEU A 72 -1.09 -2.28 -2.38
C LEU A 72 -2.16 -1.71 -3.31
N GLU A 73 -2.07 -0.42 -3.64
CA GLU A 73 -3.13 0.28 -4.39
C GLU A 73 -3.12 -0.11 -5.86
N SER A 74 -1.93 -0.12 -6.47
CA SER A 74 -1.76 -0.43 -7.89
C SER A 74 -0.37 -0.97 -8.20
N VAL A 75 -0.30 -1.71 -9.30
CA VAL A 75 0.95 -2.23 -9.88
C VAL A 75 1.09 -1.65 -11.28
N ILE A 76 2.14 -0.85 -11.47
CA ILE A 76 2.51 -0.21 -12.72
C ILE A 76 3.67 -1.00 -13.32
N LEU A 77 3.37 -1.78 -14.36
CA LEU A 77 4.37 -2.53 -15.12
C LEU A 77 4.91 -1.60 -16.21
N PHE A 78 6.23 -1.45 -16.32
CA PHE A 78 6.82 -0.56 -17.33
C PHE A 78 8.07 -1.14 -17.98
N SER A 79 8.36 -0.67 -19.20
CA SER A 79 9.63 -0.87 -19.92
C SER A 79 9.78 0.21 -21.00
N ASP A 80 10.78 0.10 -21.87
CA ASP A 80 10.88 0.92 -23.10
C ASP A 80 9.69 0.74 -24.06
N LEU A 81 8.95 -0.36 -23.97
CA LEU A 81 7.81 -0.66 -24.84
C LEU A 81 6.50 -0.02 -24.37
N GLY A 82 6.44 0.47 -23.14
CA GLY A 82 5.25 1.13 -22.61
C GLY A 82 5.08 0.96 -21.11
N GLU A 83 3.87 1.28 -20.66
CA GLU A 83 3.43 1.22 -19.28
C GLU A 83 2.03 0.62 -19.23
N GLU A 84 1.77 -0.18 -18.21
CA GLU A 84 0.49 -0.82 -17.96
C GLU A 84 0.16 -0.68 -16.47
N VAL A 85 -0.90 0.06 -16.17
CA VAL A 85 -1.43 0.19 -14.81
C VAL A 85 -2.45 -0.90 -14.58
N SER A 86 -2.28 -1.65 -13.50
CA SER A 86 -3.14 -2.77 -13.13
C SER A 86 -3.42 -2.79 -11.63
N GLU A 87 -4.53 -3.44 -11.26
CA GLU A 87 -4.76 -3.85 -9.88
C GLU A 87 -3.71 -4.88 -9.45
N PRO A 88 -3.44 -5.02 -8.13
CA PRO A 88 -2.55 -6.06 -7.61
C PRO A 88 -2.89 -7.45 -8.16
N LEU A 89 -1.93 -8.03 -8.88
CA LEU A 89 -2.03 -9.38 -9.42
C LEU A 89 -1.83 -10.41 -8.30
N SER A 90 -2.41 -11.61 -8.44
CA SER A 90 -2.02 -12.72 -7.56
C SER A 90 -0.51 -13.02 -7.72
N PRO A 91 0.19 -13.50 -6.66
CA PRO A 91 1.62 -13.83 -6.76
C PRO A 91 1.95 -14.84 -7.87
N GLU A 92 1.03 -15.78 -8.16
CA GLU A 92 1.18 -16.73 -9.25
C GLU A 92 1.09 -16.05 -10.63
N ALA A 93 0.11 -15.18 -10.82
CA ALA A 93 -0.03 -14.41 -12.05
C ALA A 93 1.17 -13.48 -12.28
N PHE A 94 1.66 -12.84 -11.22
CA PHE A 94 2.84 -11.98 -11.28
C PHE A 94 4.10 -12.76 -11.68
N ARG A 95 4.34 -13.92 -11.08
CA ARG A 95 5.50 -14.76 -11.40
C ARG A 95 5.53 -15.20 -12.87
N ASN A 96 4.36 -15.40 -13.46
CA ASN A 96 4.19 -15.83 -14.86
C ASN A 96 4.19 -14.67 -15.88
N LEU A 97 4.44 -13.43 -15.44
CA LEU A 97 4.58 -12.31 -16.37
C LEU A 97 5.79 -12.52 -17.27
N ASN A 98 5.62 -12.18 -18.56
CA ASN A 98 6.73 -12.18 -19.50
C ASN A 98 7.55 -10.89 -19.32
N THR A 99 8.86 -11.02 -19.23
CA THR A 99 9.83 -9.91 -19.20
C THR A 99 10.43 -9.70 -20.58
N TYR A 100 10.27 -8.51 -21.14
CA TYR A 100 10.69 -8.18 -22.49
C TYR A 100 10.90 -6.68 -22.68
N GLY A 101 11.72 -6.33 -23.66
CA GLY A 101 12.18 -4.94 -23.87
C GLY A 101 13.46 -4.63 -23.11
N GLN A 102 13.77 -3.35 -23.00
CA GLN A 102 14.95 -2.80 -22.35
C GLN A 102 14.57 -1.81 -21.26
N LEU A 103 15.45 -1.70 -20.25
CA LEU A 103 15.32 -0.70 -19.20
C LEU A 103 15.25 0.70 -19.83
N SER A 104 14.24 1.48 -19.41
CA SER A 104 14.09 2.87 -19.81
C SER A 104 14.30 3.81 -18.61
N PRO A 105 15.52 4.33 -18.41
CA PRO A 105 15.81 5.22 -17.28
C PRO A 105 14.97 6.49 -17.29
N GLY A 106 14.64 7.02 -18.47
CA GLY A 106 13.76 8.19 -18.60
C GLY A 106 12.37 7.90 -18.03
N ARG A 107 11.80 6.75 -18.39
CA ARG A 107 10.47 6.33 -17.93
C ARG A 107 10.44 6.03 -16.44
N GLN A 108 11.48 5.36 -15.93
CA GLN A 108 11.64 5.13 -14.51
C GLN A 108 11.65 6.45 -13.73
N ASN A 109 12.45 7.43 -14.17
CA ASN A 109 12.53 8.74 -13.52
C ASN A 109 11.19 9.48 -13.56
N GLU A 110 10.46 9.43 -14.68
CA GLU A 110 9.12 10.01 -14.80
C GLU A 110 8.14 9.37 -13.81
N LEU A 111 8.11 8.04 -13.73
CA LEU A 111 7.22 7.31 -12.82
C LEU A 111 7.60 7.53 -11.35
N THR A 112 8.88 7.55 -11.02
CA THR A 112 9.33 7.86 -9.65
C THR A 112 9.01 9.31 -9.27
N ALA A 113 9.03 10.25 -10.22
CA ALA A 113 8.60 11.63 -9.97
C ALA A 113 7.07 11.74 -9.81
N GLN A 114 6.30 10.97 -10.57
CA GLN A 114 4.84 10.94 -10.49
C GLN A 114 4.33 10.23 -9.23
N TYR A 115 5.05 9.21 -8.77
CA TYR A 115 4.72 8.39 -7.61
C TYR A 115 5.90 8.38 -6.62
N PRO A 116 6.11 9.47 -5.86
CA PRO A 116 7.30 9.64 -5.01
C PRO A 116 7.40 8.62 -3.86
N ASP A 117 6.27 8.06 -3.42
CA ASP A 117 6.20 7.06 -2.36
C ASP A 117 6.11 5.62 -2.90
N ALA A 118 6.23 5.44 -4.23
CA ALA A 118 6.14 4.12 -4.83
C ALA A 118 7.38 3.27 -4.53
N ARG A 119 7.17 1.96 -4.47
CA ARG A 119 8.26 0.99 -4.38
C ARG A 119 8.64 0.54 -5.78
N LEU A 120 9.92 0.60 -6.09
CA LEU A 120 10.46 0.09 -7.35
C LEU A 120 10.92 -1.35 -7.17
N LEU A 121 10.40 -2.25 -8.00
CA LEU A 121 10.95 -3.58 -8.22
C LEU A 121 11.63 -3.62 -9.59
N GLN A 122 12.89 -4.00 -9.58
CA GLN A 122 13.72 -4.08 -10.77
C GLN A 122 14.57 -5.35 -10.65
N CYS A 123 14.87 -5.97 -11.79
CA CYS A 123 15.83 -7.06 -11.80
C CYS A 123 17.24 -6.56 -11.43
N PRO A 124 17.99 -7.35 -10.65
CA PRO A 124 19.37 -7.03 -10.24
C PRO A 124 20.36 -6.89 -11.41
#